data_AF-A0A7R8ZGX7-F1
#
_entry.id   AF-A0A7R8ZGX7-F1
#
_cell.length_a   1.000
_cell.length_b   1.000
_cell.length_c   1.000
_cell.angle_alpha   90.00
_cell.angle_beta   90.00
_cell.angle_gamma   90.00
#
_symmetry.space_group_name_H-M   'P 1'
#
loop_
_entity.id
_entity.type
_entity.pdbx_description
1 polymer ?
#
loop_
_entity_poly.entity_id
_entity_poly.type
_entity_poly.pdbx_seq_one_letter_code
_entity_poly.pdbx_strand_id
1 'polypeptide(L)'
;MAPNVTSTPDNVLFNEGKEVPVVEHLPTVKTRSDEVKEVAPYRREIVWRNVTLFVILHLSALYGLYLALTSAKILTSLFVLLMVFNTLAFQNHVIEWARDHRVHHKFSETDADPHNATRGFFFSHVGWLLVRKHPDVKEKGKGVDVSDLESDPVLAFQKR
;
A
#
# COMPACT_ATOMS: atom_id res chain seq x y z
N MET A 1 15.00 -63.05 33.50
CA MET A 1 14.03 -63.21 34.61
C MET A 1 13.85 -61.84 35.25
N ALA A 2 12.65 -61.27 35.16
CA ALA A 2 12.24 -60.09 35.91
C ALA A 2 11.33 -60.54 37.06
N PRO A 3 11.25 -59.81 38.18
CA PRO A 3 10.06 -59.82 39.00
C PRO A 3 9.36 -58.47 38.97
N ASN A 4 8.11 -58.52 38.51
CA ASN A 4 7.03 -57.60 38.79
C ASN A 4 6.45 -57.95 40.17
N VAL A 5 6.24 -56.96 41.05
CA VAL A 5 5.22 -56.97 42.11
C VAL A 5 4.77 -55.52 42.31
N THR A 6 3.65 -55.11 41.70
CA THR A 6 2.28 -55.06 42.24
C THR A 6 1.92 -53.70 42.82
N SER A 7 0.92 -53.09 42.18
CA SER A 7 0.27 -51.81 42.39
C SER A 7 -0.51 -51.69 43.70
N THR A 8 -0.50 -50.50 44.31
CA THR A 8 -1.62 -50.00 45.13
C THR A 8 -1.73 -48.47 44.95
N PRO A 9 -2.94 -47.89 44.83
CA PRO A 9 -3.12 -46.47 44.54
C PRO A 9 -3.41 -45.67 45.81
N ASP A 10 -2.52 -44.74 46.17
CA ASP A 10 -2.76 -43.86 47.32
C ASP A 10 -3.51 -42.60 46.89
N ASN A 11 -4.83 -42.71 46.92
CA ASN A 11 -5.76 -41.57 46.94
C ASN A 11 -5.72 -40.88 48.31
N VAL A 12 -4.63 -40.19 48.64
CA VAL A 12 -4.57 -39.30 49.83
C VAL A 12 -4.89 -37.87 49.41
N LEU A 13 -6.21 -37.65 49.28
CA LEU A 13 -6.98 -36.58 49.92
C LEU A 13 -6.42 -35.15 49.91
N PHE A 14 -7.00 -34.36 49.01
CA PHE A 14 -7.51 -33.00 49.24
C PHE A 14 -7.70 -32.61 50.72
N ASN A 15 -6.88 -31.66 51.20
CA ASN A 15 -7.22 -30.46 51.99
C ASN A 15 -6.05 -30.09 52.90
N GLU A 16 -5.33 -29.02 52.59
CA GLU A 16 -5.03 -27.98 53.58
C GLU A 16 -5.07 -26.64 52.85
N GLY A 17 -6.13 -25.87 53.13
CA GLY A 17 -6.28 -24.50 52.66
C GLY A 17 -5.18 -23.62 53.22
N LYS A 18 -4.15 -23.36 52.42
CA LYS A 18 -3.43 -22.10 52.51
C LYS A 18 -4.06 -21.17 51.49
N GLU A 19 -4.87 -20.24 51.98
CA GLU A 19 -5.26 -19.05 51.25
C GLU A 19 -3.96 -18.38 50.79
N VAL A 20 -3.63 -18.56 49.51
CA VAL A 20 -2.63 -17.72 48.87
C VAL A 20 -3.24 -16.32 48.87
N PRO A 21 -2.62 -15.31 49.50
CA PRO A 21 -3.16 -13.96 49.46
C PRO A 21 -3.25 -13.58 47.98
N VAL A 22 -4.48 -13.40 47.51
CA VAL A 22 -4.77 -12.88 46.19
C VAL A 22 -4.15 -11.48 46.19
N VAL A 23 -3.03 -11.32 45.49
CA VAL A 23 -2.41 -10.02 45.26
C VAL A 23 -3.37 -9.26 44.35
N GLU A 24 -4.32 -8.57 44.96
CA GLU A 24 -5.45 -7.94 44.29
C GLU A 24 -5.04 -6.69 43.47
N HIS A 25 -3.77 -6.29 43.49
CA HIS A 25 -3.33 -5.03 42.90
C HIS A 25 -2.06 -5.22 42.07
N LEU A 26 -2.11 -6.06 41.02
CA LEU A 26 -1.20 -5.86 39.90
C LEU A 26 -1.69 -4.62 39.13
N PRO A 27 -0.86 -3.59 38.91
CA PRO A 27 -1.24 -2.50 38.02
C PRO A 27 -1.58 -3.11 36.67
N THR A 28 -2.76 -2.82 36.15
CA THR A 28 -3.17 -3.22 34.80
C THR A 28 -2.11 -2.72 33.83
N VAL A 29 -1.26 -3.62 33.34
CA VAL A 29 -0.37 -3.33 32.23
C VAL A 29 -1.31 -3.03 31.07
N LYS A 30 -1.48 -1.74 30.73
CA LYS A 30 -2.14 -1.35 29.48
C LYS A 30 -1.40 -2.06 28.36
N THR A 31 -2.01 -3.11 27.84
CA THR A 31 -1.49 -3.78 26.68
C THR A 31 -1.55 -2.78 25.53
N ARG A 32 -0.50 -2.73 24.70
CA ARG A 32 -0.41 -1.86 23.52
C ARG A 32 -1.61 -1.99 22.57
N SER A 33 -2.43 -3.03 22.73
CA SER A 33 -3.73 -3.24 22.09
C SER A 33 -4.78 -2.18 22.43
N ASP A 34 -4.66 -1.47 23.55
CA ASP A 34 -5.73 -0.60 24.05
C ASP A 34 -5.68 0.81 23.44
N GLU A 35 -4.67 1.09 22.60
CA GLU A 35 -4.55 2.30 21.78
C GLU A 35 -4.75 2.02 20.29
N VAL A 36 -5.58 1.04 19.91
CA VAL A 36 -6.06 0.98 18.53
C VAL A 36 -7.01 2.16 18.35
N LYS A 37 -6.47 3.31 17.93
CA LYS A 37 -7.25 4.45 17.47
C LYS A 37 -8.25 3.92 16.45
N GLU A 38 -9.54 4.04 16.75
CA GLU A 38 -10.61 3.75 15.81
C GLU A 38 -10.53 4.81 14.70
N VAL A 39 -9.77 4.51 13.64
CA VAL A 39 -9.59 5.46 12.54
C VAL A 39 -10.89 5.45 11.74
N ALA A 40 -11.58 6.59 11.71
CA ALA A 40 -12.79 6.76 10.92
C ALA A 40 -12.54 6.32 9.46
N PRO A 41 -13.51 5.66 8.80
CA PRO A 41 -13.31 5.12 7.47
C PRO A 41 -12.91 6.23 6.49
N TYR A 42 -11.78 6.04 5.80
CA TYR A 42 -11.26 7.03 4.87
C TYR A 42 -12.25 7.28 3.72
N ARG A 43 -12.75 8.51 3.63
CA ARG A 43 -13.56 8.97 2.50
C ARG A 43 -12.64 9.34 1.34
N ARG A 44 -12.71 8.56 0.25
CA ARG A 44 -11.95 8.82 -0.97
C ARG A 44 -12.46 10.10 -1.64
N GLU A 45 -11.57 11.07 -1.79
CA GLU A 45 -11.85 12.30 -2.55
C GLU A 45 -11.43 12.12 -4.00
N ILE A 46 -12.37 12.25 -4.93
CA ILE A 46 -12.11 12.12 -6.37
C ILE A 46 -11.50 13.41 -6.90
N VAL A 47 -10.40 13.28 -7.64
CA VAL A 47 -9.73 14.38 -8.32
C VAL A 47 -10.24 14.46 -9.75
N TRP A 48 -11.32 15.20 -9.97
CA TRP A 48 -12.00 15.29 -11.26
C TRP A 48 -11.11 15.73 -12.42
N ARG A 49 -10.12 16.60 -12.16
CA ARG A 49 -9.12 16.97 -13.18
C ARG A 49 -8.42 15.74 -13.77
N ASN A 50 -8.01 14.80 -12.91
CA ASN A 50 -7.33 13.58 -13.35
C ASN A 50 -8.32 12.70 -14.13
N VAL A 51 -9.57 12.60 -13.66
CA VAL A 51 -10.64 11.86 -14.36
C VAL A 51 -10.85 12.41 -15.78
N THR A 52 -11.00 13.72 -15.95
CA THR A 52 -11.19 14.35 -17.25
C THR A 52 -10.00 14.09 -18.19
N LEU A 53 -8.76 14.23 -17.69
CA LEU A 53 -7.56 13.97 -18.49
C LEU A 53 -7.47 12.50 -18.91
N PHE A 54 -7.79 11.56 -18.02
CA PHE A 54 -7.81 10.13 -18.32
C PHE A 54 -8.87 9.79 -19.36
N VAL A 55 -10.07 10.37 -19.27
CA VAL A 55 -11.14 10.18 -20.26
C VAL A 55 -10.69 10.67 -21.64
N ILE A 56 -10.13 11.89 -21.72
CA ILE A 56 -9.63 12.44 -22.99
C ILE A 56 -8.53 11.53 -23.55
N LEU A 57 -7.55 11.14 -22.73
CA LEU A 57 -6.45 10.26 -23.14
C LEU A 57 -6.96 8.95 -23.76
N HIS A 58 -7.91 8.28 -23.10
CA HIS A 58 -8.43 7.00 -23.58
C HIS A 58 -9.29 7.15 -24.83
N LEU A 59 -10.13 8.20 -24.91
CA LEU A 59 -10.91 8.50 -26.11
C LEU A 59 -10.02 8.83 -27.31
N SER A 60 -8.99 9.66 -27.12
CA SER A 60 -8.00 9.97 -28.13
C SER A 60 -7.20 8.74 -28.56
N ALA A 61 -6.83 7.86 -27.63
CA ALA A 61 -6.14 6.60 -27.95
C ALA A 61 -7.02 5.64 -28.77
N LEU A 62 -8.31 5.50 -28.42
CA LEU A 62 -9.26 4.69 -29.19
C LEU A 62 -9.46 5.26 -30.60
N TYR A 63 -9.60 6.58 -30.72
CA TYR A 63 -9.73 7.24 -32.02
C TYR A 63 -8.45 7.11 -32.85
N GLY A 64 -7.28 7.27 -32.22
CA GLY A 64 -5.98 7.07 -32.85
C GLY A 64 -5.80 5.63 -33.34
N LEU A 65 -6.22 4.63 -32.56
CA LEU A 65 -6.20 3.23 -32.96
C LEU A 65 -7.12 2.97 -34.15
N TYR A 66 -8.34 3.53 -34.13
CA TYR A 66 -9.26 3.45 -35.27
C TYR A 66 -8.61 4.00 -36.55
N LEU A 67 -8.04 5.21 -36.50
CA LEU A 67 -7.35 5.81 -37.64
C LEU A 67 -6.13 5.00 -38.09
N ALA A 68 -5.37 4.45 -37.15
CA ALA A 68 -4.21 3.61 -37.45
C ALA A 68 -4.57 2.36 -38.26
N LEU A 69 -5.78 1.81 -38.04
CA LEU A 69 -6.26 0.61 -38.72
C LEU A 69 -7.01 0.92 -40.02
N THR A 70 -7.68 2.07 -40.14
CA THR A 70 -8.56 2.36 -41.28
C THR A 70 -7.98 3.33 -42.32
N SER A 71 -7.03 4.20 -41.96
CA SER A 71 -6.63 5.30 -42.86
C SER A 71 -5.17 5.77 -42.74
N ALA A 72 -4.47 5.50 -41.64
CA ALA A 72 -3.13 6.05 -41.44
C ALA A 72 -2.05 5.32 -42.26
N LYS A 73 -1.10 6.09 -42.79
CA LYS A 73 0.13 5.54 -43.37
C LYS A 73 1.03 5.05 -42.23
N ILE A 74 1.74 3.94 -42.46
CA ILE A 74 2.65 3.31 -41.48
C ILE A 74 3.62 4.32 -40.85
N LEU A 75 4.15 5.26 -41.65
CA LEU A 75 5.06 6.29 -41.18
C LEU A 75 4.40 7.27 -40.19
N THR A 76 3.13 7.62 -40.40
CA THR A 76 2.35 8.47 -39.49
C THR A 76 2.05 7.73 -38.19
N SER A 77 1.71 6.45 -38.26
CA SER A 77 1.48 5.61 -37.07
C SER A 77 2.75 5.46 -36.24
N LEU A 78 3.91 5.24 -36.88
CA LEU A 78 5.21 5.17 -36.20
C LEU A 78 5.58 6.51 -35.55
N PHE A 79 5.35 7.63 -36.23
CA PHE A 79 5.60 8.96 -35.69
C PHE A 79 4.75 9.28 -34.46
N VAL A 80 3.44 8.97 -34.53
CA VAL A 80 2.54 9.12 -33.38
C VAL A 80 2.98 8.20 -32.22
N LEU A 81 3.36 6.95 -32.51
CA LEU A 81 3.87 6.02 -31.50
C LEU A 81 5.11 6.55 -30.78
N LEU A 82 6.06 7.12 -31.52
CA LEU A 82 7.27 7.73 -30.95
C LEU A 82 6.98 8.99 -30.15
N MET A 83 6.07 9.87 -30.62
CA MET A 83 5.62 11.03 -29.85
C MET A 83 4.92 10.62 -28.56
N VAL A 84 4.10 9.57 -28.63
CA VAL A 84 3.43 8.97 -27.48
C VAL A 84 4.46 8.43 -26.50
N PHE A 85 5.45 7.64 -26.91
CA PHE A 85 6.52 7.18 -26.00
C PHE A 85 7.40 8.31 -25.45
N ASN A 86 7.58 9.39 -26.20
CA ASN A 86 8.33 10.57 -25.73
C ASN A 86 7.56 11.37 -24.68
N THR A 87 6.24 11.39 -24.76
CA THR A 87 5.37 12.21 -23.89
C THR A 87 4.70 11.40 -22.77
N LEU A 88 4.59 10.08 -22.93
CA LEU A 88 3.99 9.18 -21.94
C LEU A 88 5.03 8.67 -20.96
N ALA A 89 5.07 9.35 -19.82
CA ALA A 89 4.99 8.59 -18.58
C ALA A 89 3.82 9.06 -17.74
N PHE A 90 3.53 10.37 -17.66
CA PHE A 90 2.54 10.93 -16.72
C PHE A 90 2.62 10.31 -15.30
N GLN A 91 3.81 9.78 -14.94
CA GLN A 91 4.08 9.01 -13.72
C GLN A 91 4.82 9.87 -12.70
N ASN A 92 4.47 11.16 -12.63
CA ASN A 92 5.16 12.20 -11.87
C ASN A 92 6.68 12.25 -12.19
N HIS A 93 7.43 13.11 -11.50
CA HIS A 93 8.89 13.13 -11.62
C HIS A 93 9.48 11.90 -10.91
N VAL A 94 10.67 11.46 -11.32
CA VAL A 94 11.29 10.19 -10.88
C VAL A 94 11.40 10.08 -9.36
N ILE A 95 11.68 11.19 -8.66
CA ILE A 95 11.78 11.21 -7.19
C ILE A 95 10.45 10.84 -6.49
N GLU A 96 9.30 11.31 -7.01
CA GLU A 96 7.99 10.99 -6.42
C GLU A 96 7.61 9.56 -6.76
N TRP A 97 7.85 9.13 -8.00
CA TRP A 97 7.63 7.75 -8.41
C TRP A 97 8.43 6.77 -7.54
N ALA A 98 9.73 7.01 -7.39
CA ALA A 98 10.61 6.16 -6.60
C ALA A 98 10.24 6.16 -5.11
N ARG A 99 9.85 7.31 -4.55
CA ARG A 99 9.34 7.40 -3.17
C ARG A 99 8.09 6.54 -3.01
N ASP A 100 7.09 6.75 -3.86
CA ASP A 100 5.82 6.01 -3.78
C ASP A 100 6.04 4.50 -3.98
N HIS A 101 6.97 4.12 -4.86
CA HIS A 101 7.37 2.74 -5.10
C HIS A 101 8.08 2.10 -3.89
N ARG A 102 8.99 2.83 -3.23
CA ARG A 102 9.61 2.41 -1.96
C ARG A 102 8.57 2.22 -0.86
N VAL A 103 7.59 3.13 -0.76
CA VAL A 103 6.46 3.00 0.19
C VAL A 103 5.63 1.76 -0.13
N HIS A 104 5.30 1.53 -1.40
CA HIS A 104 4.56 0.34 -1.83
C HIS A 104 5.28 -0.96 -1.40
N HIS A 105 6.57 -1.09 -1.72
CA HIS A 105 7.32 -2.29 -1.33
C HIS A 105 7.41 -2.48 0.18
N LYS A 106 7.54 -1.39 0.95
CA LYS A 106 7.69 -1.45 2.41
C LYS A 106 6.39 -1.69 3.15
N PHE A 107 5.26 -1.22 2.61
CA PHE A 107 3.96 -1.23 3.28
C PHE A 107 2.86 -1.88 2.42
N SER A 108 3.25 -2.84 1.59
CA SER A 108 2.36 -3.56 0.67
C SER A 108 1.13 -4.11 1.39
N GLU A 109 -0.02 -4.06 0.70
CA GLU A 109 -1.33 -4.52 1.21
C GLU A 109 -1.83 -3.80 2.48
N THR A 110 -1.24 -2.64 2.84
CA THR A 110 -1.73 -1.79 3.94
C THR A 110 -2.34 -0.48 3.44
N ASP A 111 -2.98 0.29 4.31
CA ASP A 111 -3.52 1.61 3.94
C ASP A 111 -2.45 2.64 3.54
N ALA A 112 -1.18 2.36 3.83
CA ALA A 112 -0.05 3.15 3.39
C ALA A 112 0.48 2.75 2.01
N ASP A 113 -0.03 1.69 1.40
CA ASP A 113 0.27 1.34 0.02
C ASP A 113 -0.50 2.28 -0.94
N PRO A 114 0.18 3.06 -1.78
CA PRO A 114 -0.45 3.96 -2.75
C PRO A 114 -1.49 3.26 -3.66
N HIS A 115 -1.24 2.01 -4.03
CA HIS A 115 -2.05 1.25 -4.98
C HIS A 115 -2.43 -0.14 -4.43
N ASN A 116 -2.74 -0.17 -3.13
CA ASN A 116 -3.16 -1.35 -2.38
C ASN A 116 -4.12 -2.26 -3.16
N ALA A 117 -3.70 -3.50 -3.43
CA ALA A 117 -4.47 -4.46 -4.21
C ALA A 117 -5.72 -4.98 -3.47
N THR A 118 -5.68 -5.04 -2.12
CA THR A 118 -6.87 -5.40 -1.31
C THR A 118 -8.08 -4.48 -1.52
N ARG A 119 -7.86 -3.25 -2.02
CA ARG A 119 -8.95 -2.29 -2.32
C ARG A 119 -9.69 -2.58 -3.64
N GLY A 120 -9.29 -3.66 -4.33
CA GLY A 120 -9.93 -4.18 -5.54
C GLY A 120 -9.19 -3.81 -6.83
N PHE A 121 -9.42 -4.62 -7.87
CA PHE A 121 -8.75 -4.52 -9.17
C PHE A 121 -8.80 -3.11 -9.79
N PHE A 122 -9.97 -2.48 -9.78
CA PHE A 122 -10.11 -1.14 -10.36
C PHE A 122 -9.25 -0.10 -9.63
N PHE A 123 -9.13 -0.22 -8.30
CA PHE A 123 -8.36 0.71 -7.49
C PHE A 123 -6.86 0.58 -7.76
N SER A 124 -6.31 -0.64 -7.71
CA SER A 124 -4.88 -0.88 -7.94
C SER A 124 -4.47 -0.62 -9.39
N HIS A 125 -5.36 -0.83 -10.36
CA HIS A 125 -5.06 -0.59 -11.77
C HIS A 125 -5.01 0.91 -12.14
N VAL A 126 -6.10 1.65 -11.91
CA VAL A 126 -6.23 3.07 -12.33
C VAL A 126 -6.83 3.95 -11.24
N GLY A 127 -7.67 3.40 -10.37
CA GLY A 127 -8.44 4.18 -9.39
C GLY A 127 -7.56 4.99 -8.42
N TRP A 128 -6.38 4.51 -8.06
CA TRP A 128 -5.43 5.24 -7.21
C TRP A 128 -4.93 6.56 -7.81
N LEU A 129 -4.93 6.69 -9.14
CA LEU A 129 -4.57 7.92 -9.86
C LEU A 129 -5.71 8.95 -9.90
N LEU A 130 -6.94 8.49 -9.67
CA LEU A 130 -8.17 9.30 -9.79
C LEU A 130 -8.63 9.86 -8.44
N VAL A 131 -8.05 9.41 -7.33
CA VAL A 131 -8.40 9.84 -5.99
C VAL A 131 -7.22 10.45 -5.26
N ARG A 132 -7.50 11.22 -4.20
CA ARG A 132 -6.45 11.68 -3.28
C ARG A 132 -5.82 10.49 -2.56
N LYS A 133 -4.48 10.52 -2.42
CA LYS A 133 -3.70 9.56 -1.64
C LYS A 133 -4.18 9.53 -0.18
N HIS A 134 -4.28 8.33 0.39
CA HIS A 134 -4.60 8.12 1.79
C HIS A 134 -3.62 8.87 2.71
N PRO A 135 -4.04 9.41 3.87
CA PRO A 135 -3.15 10.10 4.81
C PRO A 135 -1.92 9.26 5.19
N ASP A 136 -2.10 7.97 5.45
CA ASP A 136 -1.00 7.06 5.81
C ASP A 136 0.07 6.92 4.73
N VAL A 137 -0.30 7.02 3.45
CA VAL A 137 0.67 7.04 2.33
C VAL A 137 1.56 8.28 2.44
N LYS A 138 0.98 9.43 2.78
CA LYS A 138 1.72 10.68 2.95
C LYS A 138 2.57 10.67 4.21
N GLU A 139 2.04 10.13 5.31
CA GLU A 139 2.75 10.05 6.58
C GLU A 139 3.95 9.11 6.48
N LYS A 140 3.74 7.87 6.04
CA LYS A 140 4.81 6.89 5.90
C LYS A 140 5.77 7.24 4.77
N GLY A 141 5.30 7.95 3.74
CA GLY A 141 6.14 8.48 2.66
C GLY A 141 7.15 9.54 3.11
N LYS A 142 6.88 10.30 4.19
CA LYS A 142 7.88 11.23 4.77
C LYS A 142 9.03 10.49 5.47
N GLY A 143 8.78 9.26 5.93
CA GLY A 143 9.79 8.42 6.59
C GLY A 143 10.62 7.57 5.62
N VAL A 144 10.41 7.72 4.30
CA VAL A 144 11.25 7.09 3.29
C VAL A 144 12.37 8.03 2.92
N ASP A 145 13.61 7.59 3.13
CA ASP A 145 14.78 8.31 2.67
C ASP A 145 14.80 8.34 1.13
N VAL A 146 14.96 9.54 0.59
CA VAL A 146 15.10 9.84 -0.85
C VAL A 146 16.29 10.76 -1.12
N SER A 147 17.15 10.96 -0.11
CA SER A 147 18.33 11.84 -0.20
C SER A 147 19.29 11.41 -1.31
N ASP A 148 19.37 10.11 -1.58
CA ASP A 148 20.12 9.54 -2.69
C ASP A 148 19.66 10.09 -4.05
N LEU A 149 18.35 10.21 -4.25
CA LEU A 149 17.76 10.72 -5.50
C LEU A 149 17.76 12.25 -5.57
N GLU A 150 17.62 12.93 -4.43
CA GLU A 150 17.65 14.40 -4.39
C GLU A 150 19.05 14.97 -4.55
N SER A 151 20.08 14.18 -4.23
CA SER A 151 21.48 14.56 -4.46
C SER A 151 21.89 14.59 -5.94
N ASP A 152 21.10 13.95 -6.82
CA ASP A 152 21.34 13.95 -8.26
C ASP A 152 20.80 15.24 -8.91
N PRO A 153 21.67 16.08 -9.52
CA PRO A 153 21.26 17.34 -10.13
C PRO A 153 20.32 17.17 -11.34
N VAL A 154 20.37 16.04 -12.05
CA VAL A 154 19.50 15.73 -13.19
C VAL A 154 18.08 15.41 -12.68
N LEU A 155 17.98 14.62 -11.61
CA LEU A 155 16.69 14.29 -10.99
C LEU A 155 16.07 15.49 -10.28
N ALA A 156 16.90 16.30 -9.63
CA ALA A 156 16.48 17.56 -9.02
C ALA A 156 15.97 18.57 -10.08
N PHE A 157 16.60 18.62 -11.25
CA PHE A 157 16.13 19.43 -12.38
C PHE A 157 14.76 18.96 -12.89
N GLN A 158 14.53 17.66 -13.03
CA GLN A 158 13.24 17.11 -13.48
C GLN A 158 12.08 17.41 -12.51
N LYS A 159 12.36 17.50 -11.21
CA LYS A 159 11.37 17.81 -10.16
C LYS A 159 10.94 19.29 -10.16
N ARG A 160 11.77 20.18 -10.71
CA ARG A 160 11.58 21.64 -10.66
C ARG A 160 10.56 22.12 -11.69
#